data_AF-A0A379JMH9-F1
#
_entry.id   AF-A0A379JMH9-F1
#
_cell.length_a   1.000
_cell.length_b   1.000
_cell.length_c   1.000
_cell.angle_alpha   90.00
_cell.angle_beta   90.00
_cell.angle_gamma   90.00
#
_symmetry.space_group_name_H-M   'P 1'
#
loop_
_entity.id
_entity.type
_entity.pdbx_description
1 polymer ?
#
loop_
_entity_poly.entity_id
_entity_poly.type
_entity_poly.pdbx_seq_one_letter_code
_entity_poly.pdbx_strand_id
1 'polypeptide(L)'
;MTSSAPPLIAWLIIGVSAITAALRLLWLHGRARPSERQVTYALLCAVVAALLREGTVQITLADLGVLSVGFTRQLGTTFIVAGLAPLIVLTQSWSERWSEQASQSYRRMSRTVWASVVVSMVLMLMLGSHARALGQYIDRTQGWQTVAYFAIFSIWCAATGLLVIAASVRELRAGQLRPAHTVTYVLILIVGGWALEEAVSIFLSAVCAATGTGAAFVEFRFAANENNFVYMVGLGSLVASVRVGTEILRRLGIDSASRTVRQMMPMWSDLVATCVEIPRPAPADPGMSPRRQMHRMTVEIRDCLLVLGRYADPLPTDVAPEAAEAVQIARALRRKARGAVPGPHRRLDASSPGGDIIDETRTLRRIARHWTLAQSMVECPQLDGAR
;
A
#
# COMPACT_ATOMS: atom_id res chain seq x y z
N MET A 1 -1.95 -27.77 -24.19
CA MET A 1 -2.36 -26.35 -24.24
C MET A 1 -1.99 -25.76 -22.88
N THR A 2 -1.15 -24.74 -22.82
CA THR A 2 -0.42 -24.36 -21.58
C THR A 2 -0.58 -22.89 -21.18
N SER A 3 -1.54 -22.17 -21.76
CA SER A 3 -2.01 -20.86 -21.28
C SER A 3 -3.40 -20.60 -21.85
N SER A 4 -4.42 -20.47 -21.00
CA SER A 4 -5.83 -20.29 -21.42
C SER A 4 -6.20 -18.82 -21.62
N ALA A 5 -5.39 -17.88 -21.12
CA ALA A 5 -5.51 -16.47 -21.45
C ALA A 5 -4.86 -16.21 -22.83
N PRO A 6 -5.39 -15.27 -23.64
CA PRO A 6 -4.73 -14.85 -24.86
C PRO A 6 -3.27 -14.47 -24.56
N PRO A 7 -2.27 -15.00 -25.29
CA PRO A 7 -0.86 -14.84 -24.94
C PRO A 7 -0.45 -13.38 -24.71
N LEU A 8 -1.00 -12.45 -25.51
CA LEU A 8 -0.78 -11.02 -25.36
C LEU A 8 -1.18 -10.49 -23.97
N ILE A 9 -2.35 -10.93 -23.46
CA ILE A 9 -2.86 -10.51 -22.15
C ILE A 9 -2.01 -11.10 -21.03
N ALA A 10 -1.66 -12.39 -21.14
CA ALA A 10 -0.81 -13.07 -20.16
C ALA A 10 0.55 -12.37 -20.04
N TRP A 11 1.22 -12.11 -21.17
CA TRP A 11 2.51 -11.42 -21.20
C TRP A 11 2.43 -9.98 -20.70
N LEU A 12 1.34 -9.26 -20.98
CA LEU A 12 1.13 -7.91 -20.45
C LEU A 12 1.02 -7.94 -18.92
N ILE A 13 0.21 -8.85 -18.37
CA ILE A 13 0.05 -9.00 -16.92
C ILE A 13 1.38 -9.39 -16.26
N ILE A 14 2.07 -10.40 -16.80
CA ILE A 14 3.36 -10.86 -16.29
C ILE A 14 4.40 -9.73 -16.37
N GLY A 15 4.47 -9.02 -17.49
CA GLY A 15 5.41 -7.91 -17.71
C GLY A 15 5.19 -6.76 -16.73
N VAL A 16 3.95 -6.29 -16.58
CA VAL A 16 3.59 -5.23 -15.62
C VAL A 16 3.90 -5.69 -14.18
N SER A 17 3.63 -6.95 -13.86
CA SER A 17 3.90 -7.52 -12.53
C SER A 17 5.40 -7.64 -12.25
N ALA A 18 6.19 -8.06 -13.24
CA ALA A 18 7.64 -8.14 -13.14
C ALA A 18 8.27 -6.75 -12.97
N ILE A 19 7.83 -5.75 -13.75
CA ILE A 19 8.26 -4.36 -13.60
C ILE A 19 7.91 -3.86 -12.20
N THR A 20 6.69 -4.08 -11.73
CA THR A 20 6.26 -3.68 -10.39
C THR A 20 7.11 -4.34 -9.31
N ALA A 21 7.39 -5.64 -9.43
CA ALA A 21 8.23 -6.36 -8.49
C ALA A 21 9.67 -5.83 -8.47
N ALA A 22 10.25 -5.55 -9.64
CA ALA A 22 11.58 -4.96 -9.77
C ALA A 22 11.66 -3.56 -9.14
N LEU A 23 10.67 -2.70 -9.42
CA LEU A 23 10.60 -1.36 -8.83
C LEU A 23 10.44 -1.42 -7.30
N ARG A 24 9.63 -2.35 -6.79
CA ARG A 24 9.50 -2.57 -5.34
C ARG A 24 10.82 -3.05 -4.72
N LEU A 25 11.53 -3.95 -5.39
CA LEU A 25 12.83 -4.45 -4.93
C LEU A 25 13.89 -3.34 -4.90
N LEU A 26 13.97 -2.54 -5.97
CA LEU A 26 14.99 -1.49 -6.09
C LEU A 26 14.71 -0.28 -5.19
N TRP A 27 13.45 0.14 -5.05
CA TRP A 27 13.12 1.40 -4.38
C TRP A 27 12.61 1.24 -2.96
N LEU A 28 11.90 0.15 -2.67
CA LEU A 28 11.25 -0.02 -1.38
C LEU A 28 12.06 -0.95 -0.48
N HIS A 29 12.75 -1.98 -0.99
CA HIS A 29 13.31 -3.05 -0.16
C HIS A 29 14.20 -2.59 1.02
N GLY A 30 15.16 -1.70 0.78
CA GLY A 30 16.10 -1.23 1.81
C GLY A 30 15.53 -0.24 2.83
N ARG A 31 14.39 0.40 2.52
CA ARG A 31 13.72 1.40 3.37
C ARG A 31 12.32 0.97 3.83
N ALA A 32 11.91 -0.23 3.41
CA ALA A 32 10.57 -0.75 3.58
C ALA A 32 10.36 -1.24 5.01
N ARG A 33 9.15 -0.97 5.51
CA ARG A 33 8.63 -1.66 6.69
C ARG A 33 8.60 -3.18 6.43
N PRO A 34 8.70 -4.02 7.47
CA PRO A 34 8.63 -5.48 7.31
C PRO A 34 7.44 -5.95 6.49
N SER A 35 6.26 -5.33 6.64
CA SER A 35 5.06 -5.62 5.86
C SER A 35 5.23 -5.37 4.35
N GLU A 36 5.87 -4.27 3.97
CA GLU A 36 6.14 -3.94 2.56
C GLU A 36 7.12 -4.92 1.92
N ARG A 37 8.05 -5.49 2.71
CA ARG A 37 8.92 -6.58 2.24
C ARG A 37 8.15 -7.84 1.95
N GLN A 38 7.19 -8.22 2.81
CA GLN A 38 6.34 -9.39 2.58
C GLN A 38 5.51 -9.26 1.29
N VAL A 39 4.92 -8.08 1.04
CA VAL A 39 4.20 -7.83 -0.24
C VAL A 39 5.14 -7.99 -1.44
N THR A 40 6.38 -7.51 -1.34
CA THR A 40 7.38 -7.69 -2.40
C THR A 40 7.77 -9.15 -2.60
N TYR A 41 7.94 -9.92 -1.53
CA TYR A 41 8.22 -11.36 -1.63
C TYR A 41 7.05 -12.14 -2.23
N ALA A 42 5.82 -11.85 -1.81
CA ALA A 42 4.61 -12.45 -2.37
C ALA A 42 4.52 -12.18 -3.88
N LEU A 43 4.74 -10.93 -4.30
CA LEU A 43 4.70 -10.54 -5.72
C LEU A 43 5.83 -11.19 -6.53
N LEU A 44 7.05 -11.28 -5.99
CA LEU A 44 8.17 -11.95 -6.67
C LEU A 44 7.86 -13.45 -6.88
N CYS A 45 7.38 -14.14 -5.84
CA CYS A 45 6.97 -15.54 -5.95
C CYS A 45 5.84 -15.71 -6.97
N ALA A 46 4.85 -14.82 -6.97
CA ALA A 46 3.74 -14.82 -7.92
C ALA A 46 4.19 -14.61 -9.38
N VAL A 47 5.12 -13.68 -9.62
CA VAL A 47 5.71 -13.43 -10.96
C VAL A 47 6.51 -14.65 -11.43
N VAL A 48 7.34 -15.23 -10.57
CA VAL A 48 8.10 -16.45 -10.91
C VAL A 48 7.14 -17.61 -11.20
N ALA A 49 6.10 -17.80 -10.38
CA ALA A 49 5.08 -18.80 -10.63
C ALA A 49 4.37 -18.57 -11.97
N ALA A 50 4.01 -17.33 -12.31
CA ALA A 50 3.36 -17.01 -13.58
C ALA A 50 4.26 -17.28 -14.78
N LEU A 51 5.55 -16.90 -14.70
CA LEU A 51 6.53 -17.20 -15.74
C LEU A 51 6.73 -18.71 -15.94
N LEU A 52 6.86 -19.47 -14.86
CA LEU A 52 7.02 -20.93 -14.93
C LEU A 52 5.76 -21.65 -15.43
N ARG A 53 4.60 -21.01 -15.30
CA ARG A 53 3.32 -21.55 -15.80
C ARG A 53 3.05 -21.15 -17.26
N GLU A 54 3.76 -20.18 -17.81
CA GLU A 54 3.56 -19.71 -19.18
C GLU A 54 4.11 -20.73 -20.20
N GLY A 55 3.26 -21.10 -21.16
CA GLY A 55 3.55 -22.17 -22.12
C GLY A 55 4.81 -21.93 -22.95
N THR A 56 5.04 -20.70 -23.39
CA THR A 56 6.23 -20.33 -24.16
C THR A 56 7.49 -20.59 -23.35
N VAL A 57 7.51 -20.20 -22.07
CA VAL A 57 8.66 -20.40 -21.17
C VAL A 57 8.90 -21.89 -20.91
N GLN A 58 7.84 -22.68 -20.72
CA GLN A 58 7.94 -24.13 -20.52
C GLN A 58 8.56 -24.83 -21.73
N ILE A 59 8.11 -24.48 -22.94
CA ILE A 59 8.62 -25.06 -24.19
C ILE A 59 10.09 -24.67 -24.38
N THR A 60 10.42 -23.38 -24.27
CA THR A 60 11.80 -22.91 -24.41
C THR A 60 12.75 -23.57 -23.42
N LEU A 61 12.35 -23.73 -22.15
CA LEU A 61 13.19 -24.41 -21.14
C LEU A 61 13.36 -25.91 -21.44
N ALA A 62 12.35 -26.56 -22.03
CA ALA A 62 12.42 -27.94 -22.45
C ALA A 62 13.32 -28.12 -23.69
N ASP A 63 13.20 -27.23 -24.67
CA ASP A 63 14.01 -27.22 -25.90
C ASP A 63 15.50 -26.98 -25.60
N LEU A 64 15.80 -26.15 -24.59
CA LEU A 64 17.16 -25.93 -24.08
C LEU A 64 17.69 -27.09 -23.22
N GLY A 65 16.88 -28.11 -22.94
CA GLY A 65 17.25 -29.25 -22.09
C GLY A 65 17.47 -28.89 -20.61
N VAL A 66 17.03 -27.71 -20.16
CA VAL A 66 17.24 -27.25 -18.78
C VAL A 66 16.23 -27.88 -17.83
N LEU A 67 14.94 -27.86 -18.18
CA LEU A 67 13.85 -28.42 -17.37
C LEU A 67 12.76 -29.00 -18.26
N SER A 68 12.17 -30.14 -17.87
CA SER A 68 11.00 -30.68 -18.55
C SER A 68 9.75 -29.83 -18.28
N VAL A 69 8.82 -29.79 -19.23
CA VAL A 69 7.54 -29.06 -19.11
C VAL A 69 6.79 -29.40 -17.82
N GLY A 70 6.70 -30.69 -17.48
CA GLY A 70 6.07 -31.15 -16.25
C GLY A 70 6.76 -30.64 -14.98
N PHE A 71 8.10 -30.61 -14.96
CA PHE A 71 8.86 -30.09 -13.83
C PHE A 71 8.74 -28.58 -13.69
N THR A 72 8.80 -27.83 -14.79
CA THR A 72 8.61 -26.38 -14.80
C THR A 72 7.24 -25.99 -14.26
N ARG A 73 6.17 -26.70 -14.68
CA ARG A 73 4.81 -26.47 -14.16
C ARG A 73 4.70 -26.78 -12.67
N GLN A 74 5.31 -27.88 -12.21
CA GLN A 74 5.33 -28.26 -10.80
C GLN A 74 6.06 -27.20 -9.96
N LEU A 75 7.22 -26.72 -10.42
CA LEU A 75 7.93 -25.61 -9.79
C LEU A 75 7.05 -24.37 -9.70
N GLY A 76 6.35 -24.01 -10.78
CA GLY A 76 5.40 -22.91 -10.79
C GLY A 76 4.38 -23.01 -9.64
N THR A 77 3.75 -24.17 -9.45
CA THR A 77 2.81 -24.40 -8.35
C THR A 77 3.48 -24.30 -6.97
N THR A 78 4.71 -24.78 -6.80
CA THR A 78 5.44 -24.60 -5.53
C THR A 78 5.77 -23.14 -5.23
N PHE A 79 6.02 -22.31 -6.25
CA PHE A 79 6.20 -20.86 -6.09
C PHE A 79 4.89 -20.14 -5.73
N ILE A 80 3.72 -20.66 -6.14
CA ILE A 80 2.42 -20.17 -5.64
C ILE A 80 2.36 -20.36 -4.12
N VAL A 81 2.69 -21.57 -3.63
CA VAL A 81 2.73 -21.88 -2.20
C VAL A 81 3.76 -21.00 -1.47
N ALA A 82 4.95 -20.81 -2.06
CA ALA A 82 5.95 -19.88 -1.55
C ALA A 82 5.42 -18.44 -1.42
N GLY A 83 4.54 -18.01 -2.33
CA GLY A 83 3.88 -16.71 -2.30
C GLY A 83 2.84 -16.55 -1.19
N LEU A 84 2.27 -17.65 -0.68
CA LEU A 84 1.30 -17.63 0.42
C LEU A 84 1.98 -17.41 1.79
N ALA A 85 3.19 -17.91 1.98
CA ALA A 85 3.97 -17.71 3.22
C ALA A 85 4.14 -16.23 3.63
N PRO A 86 4.61 -15.31 2.75
CA PRO A 86 4.69 -13.90 3.10
C PRO A 86 3.32 -13.26 3.36
N LEU A 87 2.24 -13.74 2.72
CA LEU A 87 0.87 -13.28 3.01
C LEU A 87 0.42 -13.71 4.41
N ILE A 88 0.71 -14.93 4.83
CA ILE A 88 0.45 -15.40 6.20
C ILE A 88 1.21 -14.54 7.22
N VAL A 89 2.51 -14.32 6.99
CA VAL A 89 3.34 -13.47 7.88
C VAL A 89 2.82 -12.04 7.91
N LEU A 90 2.34 -11.51 6.77
CA LEU A 90 1.74 -10.18 6.69
C LEU A 90 0.43 -10.10 7.47
N THR A 91 -0.48 -11.06 7.31
CA THR A 91 -1.77 -11.06 8.00
C THR A 91 -1.59 -11.22 9.52
N GLN A 92 -0.63 -12.03 9.97
CA GLN A 92 -0.28 -12.12 11.39
C GLN A 92 0.35 -10.82 11.92
N SER A 93 1.06 -10.07 11.07
CA SER A 93 1.56 -8.76 11.49
C SER A 93 0.45 -7.73 11.74
N TRP A 94 -0.79 -8.01 11.30
CA TRP A 94 -1.98 -7.19 11.60
C TRP A 94 -2.66 -7.60 12.92
N SER A 95 -2.42 -8.82 13.43
CA SER A 95 -2.99 -9.30 14.70
C SER A 95 -2.19 -8.89 15.92
N GLU A 96 -0.86 -8.82 15.79
CA GLU A 96 0.02 -8.39 16.87
C GLU A 96 0.08 -6.86 16.92
N ARG A 97 -0.06 -6.28 18.12
CA ARG A 97 0.11 -4.84 18.33
C ARG A 97 1.50 -4.43 17.83
N TRP A 98 1.60 -3.29 17.13
CA TRP A 98 2.85 -2.81 16.49
C TRP A 98 4.11 -2.85 17.38
N SER A 99 3.98 -2.77 18.70
CA SER A 99 5.08 -2.89 19.66
C SER A 99 5.74 -4.28 19.69
N GLU A 100 5.03 -5.34 19.27
CA GLU A 100 5.50 -6.73 19.31
C GLU A 100 6.14 -7.20 18.00
N GLN A 101 6.11 -6.42 16.92
CA GLN A 101 6.78 -6.78 15.66
C GLN A 101 8.32 -6.86 15.79
N ALA A 102 8.90 -6.17 16.78
CA ALA A 102 10.31 -6.30 17.14
C ALA A 102 10.61 -7.49 18.08
N SER A 103 9.56 -8.16 18.57
CA SER A 103 9.68 -9.24 19.55
C SER A 103 10.34 -10.49 18.94
N GLN A 104 10.95 -11.27 19.81
CA GLN A 104 11.53 -12.56 19.44
C GLN A 104 10.48 -13.56 18.94
N SER A 105 9.22 -13.40 19.36
CA SER A 105 8.08 -14.23 18.94
C SER A 105 7.82 -14.10 17.44
N TYR A 106 7.67 -12.86 16.95
CA TYR A 106 7.44 -12.58 15.52
C TYR A 106 8.55 -13.17 14.63
N ARG A 107 9.82 -13.01 15.03
CA ARG A 107 10.96 -13.59 14.31
C ARG A 107 10.92 -15.11 14.27
N ARG A 108 10.54 -15.76 15.39
CA ARG A 108 10.41 -17.22 15.46
C ARG A 108 9.27 -17.69 14.56
N MET A 109 8.09 -17.09 14.67
CA MET A 109 6.94 -17.38 13.81
C MET A 109 7.27 -17.21 12.31
N SER A 110 7.91 -16.09 11.94
CA SER A 110 8.28 -15.88 10.53
C SER A 110 9.24 -16.95 10.03
N ARG A 111 10.26 -17.31 10.83
CA ARG A 111 11.20 -18.39 10.48
C ARG A 111 10.51 -19.75 10.36
N THR A 112 9.58 -20.08 11.26
CA THR A 112 8.85 -21.35 11.19
C THR A 112 7.97 -21.40 9.94
N VAL A 113 7.27 -20.32 9.59
CA VAL A 113 6.47 -20.26 8.35
C VAL A 113 7.35 -20.43 7.11
N TRP A 114 8.50 -19.75 7.03
CA TRP A 114 9.44 -19.92 5.92
C TRP A 114 10.06 -21.32 5.87
N ALA A 115 10.40 -21.92 7.00
CA ALA A 115 10.90 -23.30 7.04
C ALA A 115 9.81 -24.29 6.56
N SER A 116 8.57 -24.13 7.05
CA SER A 116 7.44 -24.97 6.66
C SER A 116 7.14 -24.86 5.16
N VAL A 117 7.26 -23.66 4.56
CA VAL A 117 7.01 -23.50 3.12
C VAL A 117 8.09 -24.20 2.31
N VAL A 118 9.36 -24.08 2.69
CA VAL A 118 10.46 -24.80 2.02
C VAL A 118 10.27 -26.31 2.11
N VAL A 119 9.92 -26.83 3.29
CA VAL A 119 9.62 -28.26 3.46
C VAL A 119 8.43 -28.68 2.59
N SER A 120 7.37 -27.88 2.55
CA SER A 120 6.20 -28.13 1.70
C SER A 120 6.56 -28.16 0.22
N MET A 121 7.39 -27.22 -0.25
CA MET A 121 7.87 -27.20 -1.64
C MET A 121 8.65 -28.47 -1.97
N VAL A 122 9.58 -28.89 -1.10
CA VAL A 122 10.37 -30.12 -1.31
C VAL A 122 9.46 -31.35 -1.36
N LEU A 123 8.54 -31.49 -0.42
CA LEU A 123 7.57 -32.60 -0.39
C LEU A 123 6.69 -32.61 -1.65
N MET A 124 6.19 -31.44 -2.08
CA MET A 124 5.41 -31.31 -3.30
C MET A 124 6.24 -31.72 -4.53
N LEU A 125 7.52 -31.33 -4.62
CA LEU A 125 8.43 -31.73 -5.71
C LEU A 125 8.66 -33.26 -5.75
N MET A 126 8.81 -33.87 -4.57
CA MET A 126 8.94 -35.32 -4.42
C MET A 126 7.67 -36.07 -4.80
N LEU A 127 6.49 -35.63 -4.32
CA LEU A 127 5.21 -36.29 -4.61
C LEU A 127 4.86 -36.28 -6.10
N GLY A 128 5.17 -35.19 -6.81
CA GLY A 128 4.97 -35.14 -8.27
C GLY A 128 6.05 -35.80 -9.10
N SER A 129 7.08 -36.42 -8.50
CA SER A 129 8.08 -37.19 -9.26
C SER A 129 7.44 -38.34 -10.05
N HIS A 130 6.42 -38.99 -9.49
CA HIS A 130 5.70 -40.08 -10.16
C HIS A 130 4.97 -39.59 -11.42
N ALA A 131 4.21 -38.50 -11.32
CA ALA A 131 3.55 -37.87 -12.46
C ALA A 131 4.55 -37.47 -13.56
N ARG A 132 5.70 -36.92 -13.16
CA ARG A 132 6.80 -36.57 -14.09
C ARG A 132 7.39 -37.79 -14.80
N ALA A 133 7.56 -38.91 -14.10
CA ALA A 133 8.06 -40.15 -14.70
C ALA A 133 7.09 -40.69 -15.77
N LEU A 134 5.79 -40.43 -15.62
CA LEU A 134 4.76 -40.80 -16.59
C LEU A 134 4.58 -39.76 -17.72
N GLY A 135 5.33 -38.65 -17.71
CA GLY A 135 5.15 -37.55 -18.67
C GLY A 135 3.81 -36.83 -18.54
N GLN A 136 3.12 -36.98 -17.40
CA GLN A 136 1.80 -36.41 -17.16
C GLN A 136 1.86 -35.22 -16.21
N TYR A 137 0.84 -34.37 -16.30
CA TYR A 137 0.61 -33.34 -15.28
C TYR A 137 0.07 -33.98 -14.03
N ILE A 138 0.58 -33.55 -12.87
CA ILE A 138 0.12 -34.05 -11.57
C ILE A 138 -1.39 -33.86 -11.37
N ASP A 139 -1.95 -32.80 -11.96
CA ASP A 139 -3.38 -32.48 -11.97
C ASP A 139 -4.25 -33.59 -12.61
N ARG A 140 -3.65 -34.49 -13.40
CA ARG A 140 -4.32 -35.58 -14.14
C ARG A 140 -3.83 -36.98 -13.76
N THR A 141 -2.76 -37.09 -12.98
CA THR A 141 -2.21 -38.38 -12.58
C THR A 141 -3.10 -39.00 -11.50
N GLN A 142 -3.53 -40.23 -11.73
CA GLN A 142 -4.26 -41.01 -10.72
C GLN A 142 -3.29 -41.47 -9.62
N GLY A 143 -3.76 -41.49 -8.37
CA GLY A 143 -2.98 -41.97 -7.24
C GLY A 143 -3.08 -41.09 -6.00
N TRP A 144 -2.69 -41.65 -4.86
CA TRP A 144 -2.72 -40.96 -3.57
C TRP A 144 -1.70 -39.80 -3.50
N GLN A 145 -0.64 -39.86 -4.32
CA GLN A 145 0.38 -38.81 -4.39
C GLN A 145 -0.21 -37.47 -4.85
N THR A 146 -1.16 -37.52 -5.80
CA THR A 146 -1.90 -36.34 -6.27
C THR A 146 -2.73 -35.73 -5.14
N VAL A 147 -3.43 -36.57 -4.37
CA VAL A 147 -4.20 -36.12 -3.20
C VAL A 147 -3.30 -35.49 -2.16
N ALA A 148 -2.17 -36.12 -1.83
CA ALA A 148 -1.21 -35.59 -0.85
C ALA A 148 -0.60 -34.26 -1.32
N TYR A 149 -0.26 -34.15 -2.60
CA TYR A 149 0.28 -32.92 -3.19
C TYR A 149 -0.70 -31.75 -3.06
N PHE A 150 -1.96 -31.97 -3.45
CA PHE A 150 -2.98 -30.94 -3.37
C PHE A 150 -3.48 -30.70 -1.95
N ALA A 151 -3.39 -31.68 -1.04
CA ALA A 151 -3.63 -31.45 0.39
C ALA A 151 -2.64 -30.42 0.95
N ILE A 152 -1.34 -30.55 0.65
CA ILE A 152 -0.32 -29.59 1.07
C ILE A 152 -0.66 -28.20 0.50
N PHE A 153 -0.94 -28.11 -0.80
CA PHE A 153 -1.32 -26.85 -1.45
C PHE A 153 -2.55 -26.21 -0.77
N SER A 154 -3.62 -27.00 -0.59
CA SER A 154 -4.88 -26.55 0.01
C SER A 154 -4.72 -26.13 1.46
N ILE A 155 -3.83 -26.77 2.24
CA ILE A 155 -3.52 -26.32 3.61
C ILE A 155 -3.00 -24.88 3.61
N TRP A 156 -2.09 -24.53 2.70
CA TRP A 156 -1.56 -23.16 2.61
C TRP A 156 -2.61 -22.14 2.17
N CYS A 157 -3.44 -22.49 1.18
CA CYS A 157 -4.53 -21.63 0.73
C CYS A 157 -5.57 -21.43 1.85
N ALA A 158 -6.00 -22.51 2.49
CA ALA A 158 -6.97 -22.48 3.58
C ALA A 158 -6.43 -21.71 4.80
N ALA A 159 -5.17 -21.94 5.19
CA ALA A 159 -4.54 -21.20 6.27
C ALA A 159 -4.51 -19.69 5.98
N THR A 160 -4.13 -19.30 4.76
CA THR A 160 -4.14 -17.88 4.35
C THR A 160 -5.55 -17.30 4.40
N GLY A 161 -6.54 -17.99 3.80
CA GLY A 161 -7.94 -17.56 3.79
C GLY A 161 -8.52 -17.42 5.20
N LEU A 162 -8.33 -18.43 6.06
CA LEU A 162 -8.81 -18.43 7.44
C LEU A 162 -8.20 -17.30 8.27
N LEU A 163 -6.90 -17.03 8.12
CA LEU A 163 -6.25 -15.93 8.83
C LEU A 163 -6.78 -14.57 8.38
N VAL A 164 -6.99 -14.39 7.07
CA VAL A 164 -7.54 -13.16 6.50
C VAL A 164 -8.99 -12.93 6.97
N ILE A 165 -9.80 -13.99 6.99
CA ILE A 165 -11.16 -13.98 7.53
C ILE A 165 -11.14 -13.62 9.01
N ALA A 166 -10.33 -14.32 9.82
CA ALA A 166 -10.24 -14.10 11.26
C ALA A 166 -9.78 -12.69 11.60
N ALA A 167 -8.78 -12.15 10.89
CA ALA A 167 -8.34 -10.78 11.04
C ALA A 167 -9.47 -9.79 10.70
N SER A 168 -10.16 -9.99 9.59
CA SER A 168 -11.24 -9.10 9.15
C SER A 168 -12.43 -9.10 10.09
N VAL A 169 -12.86 -10.29 10.55
CA VAL A 169 -13.95 -10.43 11.53
C VAL A 169 -13.58 -9.77 12.86
N ARG A 170 -12.34 -9.92 13.33
CA ARG A 170 -11.88 -9.28 14.56
C ARG A 170 -11.95 -7.75 14.47
N GLU A 171 -11.43 -7.16 13.39
CA GLU A 171 -11.45 -5.71 13.20
C GLU A 171 -12.87 -5.17 13.02
N LEU A 172 -13.74 -5.88 12.28
CA LEU A 172 -15.15 -5.51 12.12
C LEU A 172 -15.92 -5.59 13.44
N ARG A 173 -15.65 -6.60 14.28
CA ARG A 173 -16.29 -6.74 15.61
C ARG A 173 -15.81 -5.69 16.61
N ALA A 174 -14.60 -5.17 16.48
CA ALA A 174 -14.09 -4.13 17.37
C ALA A 174 -14.87 -2.80 17.25
N GLY A 175 -15.57 -2.57 16.14
CA GLY A 175 -16.54 -1.47 16.00
C GLY A 175 -15.97 -0.05 15.94
N GLN A 176 -14.64 0.12 15.94
CA GLN A 176 -13.97 1.43 15.94
C GLN A 176 -13.54 1.91 14.54
N LEU A 177 -14.03 1.27 13.48
CA LEU A 177 -13.62 1.55 12.12
C LEU A 177 -14.45 2.68 11.48
N ARG A 178 -13.80 3.59 10.77
CA ARG A 178 -14.49 4.54 9.88
C ARG A 178 -15.22 3.75 8.77
N PRO A 179 -16.36 4.21 8.24
CA PRO A 179 -17.15 3.48 7.23
C PRO A 179 -16.33 3.01 6.00
N ALA A 180 -15.39 3.83 5.52
CA ALA A 180 -14.49 3.46 4.42
C ALA A 180 -13.57 2.26 4.75
N HIS A 181 -13.14 2.14 6.01
CA HIS A 181 -12.35 0.99 6.46
C HIS A 181 -13.23 -0.24 6.61
N THR A 182 -14.48 -0.09 7.09
CA THR A 182 -15.45 -1.18 7.16
C THR A 182 -15.64 -1.85 5.80
N VAL A 183 -15.86 -1.07 4.73
CA VAL A 183 -15.97 -1.61 3.36
C VAL A 183 -14.71 -2.37 2.96
N THR A 184 -13.53 -1.85 3.30
CA THR A 184 -12.24 -2.51 3.00
C THR A 184 -12.15 -3.88 3.69
N TYR A 185 -12.47 -3.96 4.98
CA TYR A 185 -12.44 -5.22 5.72
C TYR A 185 -13.52 -6.21 5.25
N VAL A 186 -14.69 -5.74 4.82
CA VAL A 186 -15.71 -6.60 4.20
C VAL A 186 -15.21 -7.17 2.88
N LEU A 187 -14.54 -6.37 2.03
CA LEU A 187 -13.94 -6.88 0.80
C LEU A 187 -12.84 -7.91 1.07
N ILE A 188 -11.96 -7.64 2.06
CA ILE A 188 -10.93 -8.58 2.49
C ILE A 188 -11.56 -9.89 3.01
N LEU A 189 -12.68 -9.80 3.74
CA LEU A 189 -13.43 -10.96 4.22
C LEU A 189 -13.97 -11.81 3.06
N ILE A 190 -14.55 -11.18 2.03
CA ILE A 190 -15.05 -11.86 0.83
C ILE A 190 -13.90 -12.56 0.09
N VAL A 191 -12.78 -11.86 -0.11
CA VAL A 191 -11.59 -12.44 -0.75
C VAL A 191 -11.02 -13.61 0.05
N GLY A 192 -10.98 -13.50 1.38
CA GLY A 192 -10.57 -14.59 2.26
C GLY A 192 -11.52 -15.80 2.19
N GLY A 193 -12.82 -15.55 2.10
CA GLY A 193 -13.85 -16.59 1.88
C GLY A 193 -13.69 -17.31 0.55
N TRP A 194 -13.44 -16.56 -0.52
CA TRP A 194 -13.17 -17.13 -1.84
C TRP A 194 -11.87 -17.96 -1.85
N ALA A 195 -10.81 -17.49 -1.19
CA ALA A 195 -9.58 -18.26 -1.07
C ALA A 195 -9.77 -19.59 -0.32
N LEU A 196 -10.68 -19.62 0.67
CA LEU A 196 -11.04 -20.84 1.39
C LEU A 196 -11.85 -21.80 0.52
N GLU A 197 -12.82 -21.28 -0.25
CA GLU A 197 -13.57 -22.07 -1.23
C GLU A 197 -12.62 -22.69 -2.26
N GLU A 198 -11.71 -21.90 -2.84
CA GLU A 198 -10.70 -22.37 -3.78
C GLU A 198 -9.84 -23.49 -3.18
N ALA A 199 -9.43 -23.37 -1.92
CA ALA A 199 -8.66 -24.41 -1.23
C ALA A 199 -9.43 -25.74 -1.13
N VAL A 200 -10.72 -25.69 -0.76
CA VAL A 200 -11.59 -26.86 -0.64
C VAL A 200 -11.88 -27.47 -2.02
N SER A 201 -12.19 -26.61 -3.00
CA SER A 201 -12.53 -26.99 -4.37
C SER A 201 -11.37 -27.69 -5.07
N ILE A 202 -10.13 -27.20 -4.90
CA ILE A 202 -8.91 -27.83 -5.43
C ILE A 202 -8.67 -29.20 -4.77
N PHE A 203 -8.83 -29.28 -3.45
CA PHE A 203 -8.65 -30.53 -2.74
C PHE A 203 -9.67 -31.59 -3.20
N LEU A 204 -10.94 -31.20 -3.30
CA LEU A 204 -12.00 -32.10 -3.76
C LEU A 204 -11.76 -32.54 -5.21
N SER A 205 -11.30 -31.63 -6.07
CA SER A 205 -10.93 -31.96 -7.46
C SER A 205 -9.80 -32.99 -7.51
N ALA A 206 -8.81 -32.89 -6.61
CA ALA A 206 -7.71 -33.84 -6.53
C ALA A 206 -8.18 -35.23 -6.05
N VAL A 207 -9.11 -35.27 -5.09
CA VAL A 207 -9.74 -36.52 -4.65
C VAL A 207 -10.52 -37.17 -5.79
N CYS A 208 -11.36 -36.41 -6.50
CA CYS A 208 -12.09 -36.88 -7.67
C CYS A 208 -11.15 -37.42 -8.76
N ALA A 209 -10.08 -36.69 -9.08
CA ALA A 209 -9.06 -37.13 -10.04
C ALA A 209 -8.38 -38.44 -9.61
N ALA A 210 -8.06 -38.58 -8.32
CA ALA A 210 -7.45 -39.79 -7.78
C ALA A 210 -8.38 -41.00 -7.78
N THR A 211 -9.68 -40.81 -7.56
CA THR A 211 -10.70 -41.88 -7.59
C THR A 211 -11.27 -42.13 -8.98
N GLY A 212 -10.89 -41.34 -9.99
CA GLY A 212 -11.45 -41.43 -11.34
C GLY A 212 -12.93 -41.02 -11.44
N THR A 213 -13.43 -40.22 -10.49
CA THR A 213 -14.82 -39.74 -10.46
C THR A 213 -14.90 -38.27 -10.86
N GLY A 214 -16.07 -37.79 -11.27
CA GLY A 214 -16.30 -36.35 -11.45
C GLY A 214 -15.45 -35.67 -12.54
N ALA A 215 -15.18 -36.36 -13.66
CA ALA A 215 -14.30 -35.85 -14.72
C ALA A 215 -14.65 -34.43 -15.21
N ALA A 216 -15.95 -34.10 -15.30
CA ALA A 216 -16.41 -32.76 -15.67
C ALA A 216 -15.99 -31.68 -14.66
N PHE A 217 -16.03 -31.99 -13.36
CA PHE A 217 -15.59 -31.09 -12.30
C PHE A 217 -14.08 -30.89 -12.32
N VAL A 218 -13.32 -31.98 -12.53
CA VAL A 218 -11.86 -31.94 -12.66
C VAL A 218 -11.44 -31.08 -13.85
N GLU A 219 -12.07 -31.25 -15.02
CA GLU A 219 -11.73 -30.48 -16.22
C GLU A 219 -12.13 -29.00 -16.07
N PHE A 220 -13.30 -28.71 -15.48
CA PHE A 220 -13.70 -27.35 -15.13
C PHE A 220 -12.67 -26.67 -14.21
N ARG A 221 -12.26 -27.34 -13.14
CA ARG A 221 -11.29 -26.80 -12.17
C ARG A 221 -9.90 -26.65 -12.77
N PHE A 222 -9.49 -27.55 -13.65
CA PHE A 222 -8.25 -27.44 -14.39
C PHE A 222 -8.22 -26.17 -15.25
N ALA A 223 -9.28 -25.95 -16.05
CA ALA A 223 -9.42 -24.77 -16.90
C ALA A 223 -9.54 -23.48 -16.07
N ALA A 224 -10.32 -23.50 -14.98
CA ALA A 224 -10.49 -22.36 -14.09
C ALA A 224 -9.18 -21.98 -13.39
N ASN A 225 -8.42 -22.95 -12.87
CA ASN A 225 -7.17 -22.69 -12.15
C ASN A 225 -6.09 -22.09 -13.08
N GLU A 226 -6.03 -22.55 -14.33
CA GLU A 226 -5.07 -22.00 -15.30
C GLU A 226 -5.39 -20.55 -15.68
N ASN A 227 -6.67 -20.22 -15.86
CA ASN A 227 -7.11 -18.87 -16.22
C ASN A 227 -7.10 -17.91 -15.01
N ASN A 228 -7.56 -18.36 -13.84
CA ASN A 228 -7.73 -17.51 -12.67
C ASN A 228 -6.38 -17.02 -12.10
N PHE A 229 -5.36 -17.87 -12.13
CA PHE A 229 -4.07 -17.52 -11.51
C PHE A 229 -3.43 -16.28 -12.13
N VAL A 230 -3.36 -16.16 -13.46
CA VAL A 230 -2.73 -15.00 -14.12
C VAL A 230 -3.48 -13.70 -13.79
N TYR A 231 -4.81 -13.71 -13.77
CA TYR A 231 -5.60 -12.54 -13.38
C TYR A 231 -5.41 -12.18 -11.91
N MET A 232 -5.29 -13.17 -11.02
CA MET A 232 -4.98 -12.95 -9.61
C MET A 232 -3.60 -12.30 -9.42
N VAL A 233 -2.60 -12.70 -10.21
CA VAL A 233 -1.29 -12.02 -10.22
C VAL A 233 -1.45 -10.57 -10.69
N GLY A 234 -2.23 -10.32 -11.73
CA GLY A 234 -2.52 -8.97 -12.22
C GLY A 234 -3.20 -8.08 -11.17
N LEU A 235 -4.24 -8.57 -10.50
CA LEU A 235 -4.92 -7.85 -9.43
C LEU A 235 -3.98 -7.59 -8.24
N GLY A 236 -3.22 -8.60 -7.81
CA GLY A 236 -2.22 -8.46 -6.75
C GLY A 236 -1.14 -7.43 -7.09
N SER A 237 -0.70 -7.42 -8.35
CA SER A 237 0.26 -6.45 -8.88
C SER A 237 -0.30 -5.03 -8.90
N LEU A 238 -1.56 -4.83 -9.31
CA LEU A 238 -2.22 -3.52 -9.25
C LEU A 238 -2.22 -2.96 -7.83
N VAL A 239 -2.61 -3.78 -6.83
CA VAL A 239 -2.57 -3.37 -5.42
C VAL A 239 -1.14 -3.08 -4.97
N ALA A 240 -0.17 -3.93 -5.32
CA ALA A 240 1.24 -3.75 -4.96
C ALA A 240 1.87 -2.52 -5.64
N SER A 241 1.37 -2.10 -6.80
CA SER A 241 1.85 -0.95 -7.56
C SER A 241 1.51 0.39 -6.91
N VAL A 242 0.49 0.47 -6.06
CA VAL A 242 0.04 1.72 -5.42
C VAL A 242 1.20 2.44 -4.73
N ARG A 243 2.00 1.71 -3.94
CA ARG A 243 3.16 2.28 -3.24
C ARG A 243 4.27 2.71 -4.19
N VAL A 244 4.52 1.94 -5.24
CA VAL A 244 5.48 2.31 -6.28
C VAL A 244 5.05 3.61 -6.95
N GLY A 245 3.77 3.74 -7.30
CA GLY A 245 3.19 4.98 -7.80
C GLY A 245 3.42 6.15 -6.85
N THR A 246 3.10 5.99 -5.56
CA THR A 246 3.35 7.08 -4.58
C THR A 246 4.82 7.48 -4.49
N GLU A 247 5.74 6.54 -4.63
CA GLU A 247 7.19 6.81 -4.63
C GLU A 247 7.64 7.50 -5.93
N ILE A 248 7.07 7.13 -7.08
CA ILE A 248 7.29 7.83 -8.36
C ILE A 248 6.83 9.28 -8.23
N LEU A 249 5.60 9.50 -7.76
CA LEU A 249 5.07 10.86 -7.56
C LEU A 249 5.93 11.67 -6.60
N ARG A 250 6.44 11.04 -5.53
CA ARG A 250 7.35 11.69 -4.57
C ARG A 250 8.67 12.09 -5.23
N ARG A 251 9.27 11.20 -6.04
CA ARG A 251 10.54 11.48 -6.74
C ARG A 251 10.39 12.57 -7.81
N LEU A 252 9.23 12.63 -8.45
CA LEU A 252 8.90 13.70 -9.40
C LEU A 252 8.51 15.01 -8.70
N GLY A 253 8.38 15.05 -7.37
CA GLY A 253 7.92 16.22 -6.61
C GLY A 253 6.45 16.57 -6.86
N ILE A 254 5.67 15.64 -7.43
CA ILE A 254 4.25 15.80 -7.76
C ILE A 254 3.38 15.27 -6.60
N ASP A 255 3.96 14.74 -5.52
CA ASP A 255 3.20 14.31 -4.36
C ASP A 255 2.45 15.49 -3.71
N SER A 256 1.28 15.17 -3.14
CA SER A 256 0.40 16.18 -2.55
C SER A 256 1.08 16.94 -1.41
N ALA A 257 2.00 16.31 -0.67
CA ALA A 257 2.74 16.94 0.40
C ALA A 257 3.76 17.94 -0.14
N SER A 258 4.59 17.59 -1.13
CA SER A 258 5.50 18.57 -1.76
C SER A 258 4.77 19.74 -2.39
N ARG A 259 3.63 19.50 -3.05
CA ARG A 259 2.78 20.60 -3.58
C ARG A 259 2.26 21.51 -2.46
N THR A 260 1.83 20.92 -1.35
CA THR A 260 1.35 21.67 -0.18
C THR A 260 2.47 22.47 0.48
N VAL A 261 3.65 21.87 0.64
CA VAL A 261 4.86 22.55 1.16
C VAL A 261 5.22 23.73 0.27
N ARG A 262 5.33 23.54 -1.05
CA ARG A 262 5.64 24.64 -2.00
C ARG A 262 4.60 25.76 -1.94
N GLN A 263 3.32 25.41 -1.80
CA GLN A 263 2.23 26.38 -1.70
C GLN A 263 2.24 27.16 -0.38
N MET A 264 2.58 26.50 0.73
CA MET A 264 2.65 27.15 2.06
C MET A 264 3.96 27.92 2.28
N MET A 265 5.00 27.66 1.49
CA MET A 265 6.35 28.19 1.69
C MET A 265 6.43 29.73 1.74
N PRO A 266 5.77 30.49 0.85
CA PRO A 266 5.80 31.95 0.92
C PRO A 266 5.21 32.48 2.24
N MET A 267 4.02 32.01 2.59
CA MET A 267 3.34 32.37 3.85
C MET A 267 4.16 31.99 5.08
N TRP A 268 4.70 30.76 5.10
CA TRP A 268 5.54 30.29 6.19
C TRP A 268 6.82 31.14 6.35
N SER A 269 7.49 31.48 5.25
CA SER A 269 8.71 32.30 5.27
C SER A 269 8.44 33.67 5.90
N ASP A 270 7.36 34.34 5.51
CA ASP A 270 7.02 35.68 5.99
C ASP A 270 6.62 35.66 7.48
N LEU A 271 5.84 34.65 7.88
CA LEU A 271 5.42 34.46 9.27
C LEU A 271 6.62 34.20 10.18
N VAL A 272 7.50 33.29 9.78
CA VAL A 272 8.68 32.89 10.56
C VAL A 272 9.74 33.98 10.60
N ALA A 273 9.90 34.78 9.54
CA ALA A 273 10.80 35.92 9.52
C ALA A 273 10.37 37.01 10.53
N THR A 274 9.06 37.21 10.70
CA THR A 274 8.51 38.25 11.57
C THR A 274 8.30 37.77 13.01
N CYS A 275 8.00 36.49 13.22
CA CYS A 275 7.74 35.90 14.54
C CYS A 275 8.98 35.20 15.13
N VAL A 276 10.07 35.96 15.30
CA VAL A 276 11.36 35.44 15.80
C VAL A 276 11.32 34.87 17.23
N GLU A 277 10.28 35.21 18.00
CA GLU A 277 10.06 34.78 19.38
C GLU A 277 9.75 33.28 19.52
N ILE A 278 9.36 32.61 18.43
CA ILE A 278 8.99 31.20 18.47
C ILE A 278 10.25 30.34 18.37
N PRO A 279 10.55 29.50 19.39
CA PRO A 279 11.71 28.63 19.37
C PRO A 279 11.66 27.68 18.17
N ARG A 280 12.68 27.74 17.32
CA ARG A 280 12.77 26.90 16.14
C ARG A 280 13.68 25.69 16.42
N PRO A 281 13.23 24.45 16.14
CA PRO A 281 14.15 23.34 16.04
C PRO A 281 15.18 23.63 14.94
N ALA A 282 16.37 23.03 15.04
CA ALA A 282 17.48 23.21 14.10
C ALA A 282 17.06 23.19 12.61
N PRO A 283 17.86 23.81 11.71
CA PRO A 283 17.58 23.85 10.28
C PRO A 283 17.17 22.48 9.77
N ALA A 284 16.16 22.44 8.91
CA ALA A 284 15.63 21.18 8.39
C ALA A 284 16.78 20.33 7.81
N ASP A 285 16.94 19.12 8.34
CA ASP A 285 17.92 18.17 7.82
C ASP A 285 17.72 18.04 6.30
N PRO A 286 18.80 18.06 5.49
CA PRO A 286 18.73 17.91 4.04
C PRO A 286 18.13 16.59 3.53
N GLY A 287 17.63 15.72 4.43
CA GLY A 287 16.86 14.50 4.12
C GLY A 287 15.43 14.47 4.67
N MET A 288 14.88 15.59 5.16
CA MET A 288 13.52 15.60 5.73
C MET A 288 12.46 15.28 4.67
N SER A 289 11.56 14.33 4.97
CA SER A 289 10.49 13.98 4.03
C SER A 289 9.47 15.13 3.90
N PRO A 290 8.87 15.34 2.71
CA PRO A 290 7.89 16.41 2.50
C PRO A 290 6.71 16.37 3.48
N ARG A 291 6.31 15.19 3.95
CA ARG A 291 5.27 15.05 4.99
C ARG A 291 5.71 15.56 6.36
N ARG A 292 6.96 15.28 6.76
CA ARG A 292 7.51 15.82 8.00
C ARG A 292 7.69 17.33 7.90
N GLN A 293 8.16 17.81 6.76
CA GLN A 293 8.27 19.24 6.49
C GLN A 293 6.90 19.93 6.54
N MET A 294 5.88 19.36 5.89
CA MET A 294 4.50 19.84 5.94
C MET A 294 3.98 19.90 7.38
N HIS A 295 4.18 18.83 8.17
CA HIS A 295 3.79 18.78 9.57
C HIS A 295 4.46 19.90 10.39
N ARG A 296 5.78 20.05 10.23
CA ARG A 296 6.56 21.09 10.90
C ARG A 296 6.07 22.48 10.51
N MET A 297 5.87 22.75 9.22
CA MET A 297 5.36 24.04 8.73
C MET A 297 3.96 24.33 9.29
N THR A 298 3.07 23.34 9.37
CA THR A 298 1.74 23.50 9.97
C THR A 298 1.84 23.94 11.43
N VAL A 299 2.69 23.28 12.24
CA VAL A 299 2.90 23.63 13.65
C VAL A 299 3.51 25.02 13.79
N GLU A 300 4.57 25.33 13.03
CA GLU A 300 5.24 26.64 13.10
C GLU A 300 4.30 27.78 12.67
N ILE A 301 3.46 27.57 11.65
CA ILE A 301 2.45 28.55 11.23
C ILE A 301 1.42 28.75 12.33
N ARG A 302 0.92 27.67 12.93
CA ARG A 302 -0.04 27.77 14.05
C ARG A 302 0.53 28.59 15.20
N ASP A 303 1.77 28.33 15.58
CA ASP A 303 2.43 29.07 16.66
C ASP A 303 2.57 30.55 16.28
N CYS A 304 2.91 30.86 15.02
CA CYS A 304 2.94 32.24 14.51
C CYS A 304 1.56 32.90 14.60
N LEU A 305 0.49 32.19 14.22
CA LEU A 305 -0.88 32.71 14.26
C LEU A 305 -1.34 33.01 15.70
N LEU A 306 -0.93 32.21 16.68
CA LEU A 306 -1.21 32.49 18.10
C LEU A 306 -0.58 33.81 18.56
N VAL A 307 0.66 34.08 18.12
CA VAL A 307 1.34 35.35 18.42
C VAL A 307 0.69 36.52 17.68
N LEU A 308 0.36 36.34 16.40
CA LEU A 308 -0.28 37.36 15.57
C LEU A 308 -1.68 37.72 16.01
N GLY A 309 -2.37 36.87 16.76
CA GLY A 309 -3.69 37.18 17.32
C GLY A 309 -3.72 38.46 18.17
N ARG A 310 -2.59 38.87 18.76
CA ARG A 310 -2.47 40.15 19.50
C ARG A 310 -2.39 41.39 18.60
N TYR A 311 -2.18 41.20 17.31
CA TYR A 311 -2.04 42.25 16.30
C TYR A 311 -3.19 42.23 15.28
N ALA A 312 -4.17 41.34 15.48
CA ALA A 312 -5.23 41.07 14.52
C ALA A 312 -6.43 42.03 14.65
N ASP A 313 -6.75 42.70 13.55
CA ASP A 313 -7.99 43.46 13.38
C ASP A 313 -9.20 42.56 13.09
N PRO A 314 -10.44 43.09 13.12
CA PRO A 314 -11.61 42.31 12.72
C PRO A 314 -11.44 41.80 11.28
N LEU A 315 -12.14 40.72 10.95
CA LEU A 315 -12.10 40.16 9.61
C LEU A 315 -12.54 41.24 8.59
N PRO A 316 -11.75 41.52 7.55
CA PRO A 316 -12.09 42.54 6.56
C PRO A 316 -13.38 42.18 5.84
N THR A 317 -14.36 43.06 5.88
CA THR A 317 -15.64 42.94 5.15
C THR A 317 -15.54 43.51 3.73
N ASP A 318 -14.49 44.27 3.46
CA ASP A 318 -14.15 44.91 2.18
C ASP A 318 -13.51 43.95 1.16
N VAL A 319 -13.18 42.73 1.58
CA VAL A 319 -12.47 41.73 0.77
C VAL A 319 -13.36 40.51 0.54
N ALA A 320 -13.19 39.83 -0.59
CA ALA A 320 -13.84 38.56 -0.87
C ALA A 320 -13.66 37.57 0.32
N PRO A 321 -14.73 36.87 0.76
CA PRO A 321 -14.70 36.00 1.95
C PRO A 321 -13.57 34.96 1.93
N GLU A 322 -13.19 34.49 0.74
CA GLU A 322 -12.13 33.48 0.55
C GLU A 322 -10.72 34.02 0.83
N ALA A 323 -10.50 35.32 0.66
CA ALA A 323 -9.21 35.98 0.87
C ALA A 323 -9.16 36.79 2.17
N ALA A 324 -10.32 37.04 2.81
CA ALA A 324 -10.43 37.88 4.00
C ALA A 324 -9.53 37.39 5.15
N GLU A 325 -9.46 36.07 5.36
CA GLU A 325 -8.61 35.45 6.38
C GLU A 325 -7.11 35.65 6.08
N ALA A 326 -6.70 35.49 4.82
CA ALA A 326 -5.31 35.74 4.40
C ALA A 326 -4.93 37.22 4.56
N VAL A 327 -5.83 38.15 4.20
CA VAL A 327 -5.62 39.60 4.38
C VAL A 327 -5.54 39.97 5.85
N GLN A 328 -6.40 39.42 6.70
CA GLN A 328 -6.35 39.65 8.15
C GLN A 328 -4.99 39.25 8.73
N ILE A 329 -4.48 38.06 8.34
CA ILE A 329 -3.16 37.57 8.78
C ILE A 329 -2.05 38.48 8.25
N ALA A 330 -2.09 38.88 6.98
CA ALA A 330 -1.08 39.78 6.38
C ALA A 330 -1.07 41.18 7.04
N ARG A 331 -2.25 41.74 7.35
CA ARG A 331 -2.38 43.01 8.09
C ARG A 331 -1.79 42.89 9.50
N ALA A 332 -2.12 41.82 10.23
CA ALA A 332 -1.57 41.56 11.56
C ALA A 332 -0.04 41.40 11.54
N LEU A 333 0.48 40.66 10.55
CA LEU A 333 1.91 40.48 10.33
C LEU A 333 2.62 41.82 10.11
N ARG A 334 2.07 42.69 9.26
CA ARG A 334 2.64 44.02 9.00
C ARG A 334 2.60 44.94 10.20
N ARG A 335 1.50 44.92 10.98
CA ARG A 335 1.41 45.67 12.24
C ARG A 335 2.48 45.25 13.22
N LYS A 336 2.70 43.94 13.37
CA LYS A 336 3.80 43.40 14.19
C LYS A 336 5.16 43.84 13.65
N ALA A 337 5.42 43.70 12.34
CA ALA A 337 6.68 44.09 11.72
C ALA A 337 7.01 45.59 11.88
N ARG A 338 5.99 46.45 11.95
CA ARG A 338 6.13 47.90 12.22
C ARG A 338 6.34 48.25 13.70
N GLY A 339 6.40 47.27 14.59
CA GLY A 339 6.58 47.48 16.02
C GLY A 339 5.34 48.05 16.73
N ALA A 340 4.13 47.79 16.21
CA ALA A 340 2.91 48.19 16.90
C ALA A 340 2.82 47.58 18.31
N VAL A 341 2.14 48.25 19.24
CA VAL A 341 1.92 47.70 20.60
C VAL A 341 0.90 46.54 20.53
N PRO A 342 1.16 45.39 21.21
CA PRO A 342 0.20 44.29 21.27
C PRO A 342 -1.15 44.75 21.86
N GLY A 343 -2.24 44.43 21.16
CA GLY A 343 -3.61 44.71 21.58
C GLY A 343 -4.27 43.51 22.29
N PRO A 344 -5.60 43.59 22.56
CA PRO A 344 -6.36 42.46 23.07
C PRO A 344 -6.25 41.29 22.09
N HIS A 345 -6.04 40.08 22.62
CA HIS A 345 -5.88 38.90 21.79
C HIS A 345 -7.18 38.58 21.05
N ARG A 346 -7.13 38.58 19.72
CA ARG A 346 -8.18 38.08 18.84
C ARG A 346 -7.72 36.78 18.21
N ARG A 347 -8.54 35.74 18.37
CA ARG A 347 -8.28 34.45 17.75
C ARG A 347 -8.46 34.56 16.24
N LEU A 348 -7.48 34.09 15.49
CA LEU A 348 -7.58 33.91 14.04
C LEU A 348 -8.22 32.54 13.78
N ASP A 349 -9.21 32.43 12.90
CA ASP A 349 -9.94 31.17 12.68
C ASP A 349 -9.01 30.03 12.24
N ALA A 350 -7.97 30.35 11.46
CA ALA A 350 -6.85 29.49 11.11
C ALA A 350 -6.11 28.85 12.30
N SER A 351 -6.18 29.46 13.48
CA SER A 351 -5.57 28.95 14.73
C SER A 351 -6.52 28.11 15.58
N SER A 352 -7.76 27.91 15.12
CA SER A 352 -8.72 27.05 15.83
C SER A 352 -8.27 25.59 15.75
N PRO A 353 -8.17 24.87 16.88
CA PRO A 353 -7.88 23.45 16.88
C PRO A 353 -9.10 22.70 16.32
N GLY A 354 -9.10 22.50 15.01
CA GLY A 354 -9.88 21.44 14.38
C GLY A 354 -9.32 20.10 14.84
N GLY A 355 -10.19 19.13 15.13
CA GLY A 355 -9.84 17.86 15.78
C GLY A 355 -8.89 16.93 14.99
N ASP A 356 -8.40 17.33 13.81
CA ASP A 356 -7.45 16.55 12.98
C ASP A 356 -6.49 17.48 12.22
N ILE A 357 -5.21 17.10 12.19
CA ILE A 357 -4.15 17.80 11.46
C ILE A 357 -4.39 17.87 9.94
N ILE A 358 -5.16 16.92 9.41
CA ILE A 358 -5.55 16.91 7.99
C ILE A 358 -6.43 18.13 7.68
N ASP A 359 -7.37 18.45 8.57
CA ASP A 359 -8.28 19.57 8.41
C ASP A 359 -7.54 20.90 8.59
N GLU A 360 -6.64 20.96 9.58
CA GLU A 360 -5.76 22.10 9.81
C GLU A 360 -4.89 22.40 8.57
N THR A 361 -4.25 21.36 8.01
CA THR A 361 -3.44 21.51 6.79
C THR A 361 -4.29 21.98 5.60
N ARG A 362 -5.55 21.52 5.49
CA ARG A 362 -6.46 21.96 4.42
C ARG A 362 -6.81 23.44 4.56
N THR A 363 -7.08 23.91 5.78
CA THR A 363 -7.36 25.31 6.09
C THR A 363 -6.16 26.20 5.79
N LEU A 364 -4.97 25.86 6.29
CA LEU A 364 -3.75 26.62 6.02
C LEU A 364 -3.41 26.66 4.54
N ARG A 365 -3.62 25.55 3.83
CA ARG A 365 -3.42 25.50 2.38
C ARG A 365 -4.37 26.44 1.65
N ARG A 366 -5.65 26.55 2.07
CA ARG A 366 -6.64 27.47 1.50
C ARG A 366 -6.16 28.92 1.64
N ILE A 367 -5.72 29.31 2.84
CA ILE A 367 -5.20 30.65 3.14
C ILE A 367 -3.95 30.94 2.30
N ALA A 368 -3.01 30.01 2.25
CA ALA A 368 -1.77 30.16 1.49
C ALA A 368 -2.00 30.40 -0.01
N ARG A 369 -3.12 29.94 -0.60
CA ARG A 369 -3.46 30.22 -2.01
C ARG A 369 -3.67 31.69 -2.28
N HIS A 370 -4.19 32.42 -1.30
CA HIS A 370 -4.49 33.85 -1.41
C HIS A 370 -3.38 34.72 -0.80
N TRP A 371 -2.25 34.13 -0.39
CA TRP A 371 -1.21 34.85 0.33
C TRP A 371 -0.57 35.97 -0.48
N THR A 372 -0.17 35.72 -1.72
CA THR A 372 0.43 36.75 -2.58
C THR A 372 -0.53 37.91 -2.86
N LEU A 373 -1.82 37.60 -3.04
CA LEU A 373 -2.87 38.62 -3.20
C LEU A 373 -3.05 39.43 -1.91
N ALA A 374 -3.05 38.77 -0.76
CA ALA A 374 -3.16 39.43 0.53
C ALA A 374 -1.99 40.38 0.80
N GLN A 375 -0.76 39.98 0.47
CA GLN A 375 0.42 40.84 0.58
C GLN A 375 0.30 42.09 -0.31
N SER A 376 -0.08 41.94 -1.59
CA SER A 376 -0.22 43.09 -2.49
C SER A 376 -1.33 44.07 -2.06
N MET A 377 -2.46 43.55 -1.57
CA MET A 377 -3.54 44.38 -1.01
C MET A 377 -3.12 45.16 0.23
N VAL A 378 -2.22 44.59 1.05
CA VAL A 378 -1.68 45.29 2.20
C VAL A 378 -0.62 46.31 1.77
N GLU A 379 0.19 46.03 0.75
CA GLU A 379 1.23 46.94 0.26
C GLU A 379 0.66 48.21 -0.40
N CYS A 380 -0.44 48.11 -1.15
CA CYS A 380 -1.12 49.25 -1.76
C CYS A 380 -1.81 50.14 -0.71
N PRO A 381 -1.33 51.37 -0.45
CA PRO A 381 -1.86 52.25 0.60
C PRO A 381 -3.21 52.92 0.23
N GLN A 382 -3.82 52.57 -0.89
CA GLN A 382 -5.06 53.19 -1.35
C GLN A 382 -6.25 52.57 -0.63
N LEU A 383 -6.58 53.11 0.55
CA LEU A 383 -7.94 53.24 1.13
C LEU A 383 -7.93 53.74 2.60
N ASP A 384 -6.80 54.20 3.15
CA ASP A 384 -6.76 54.85 4.48
C ASP A 384 -7.00 56.38 4.44
N GLY A 385 -7.61 56.90 3.36
CA GLY A 385 -7.76 58.35 3.14
C GLY A 385 -9.10 58.76 2.53
N ALA A 386 -10.22 58.39 3.16
CA ALA A 386 -11.50 59.10 3.01
C ALA A 386 -12.41 58.77 4.21
N ARG A 387 -12.23 59.51 5.31
CA ARG A 387 -13.30 59.81 6.26
C ARG A 387 -13.25 61.29 6.59
#